data_AF-A0A4V3X9S8-F1
#
_entry.id   AF-A0A4V3X9S8-F1
#
_cell.length_a   1.000
_cell.length_b   1.000
_cell.length_c   1.000
_cell.angle_alpha   90.00
_cell.angle_beta   90.00
_cell.angle_gamma   90.00
#
_symmetry.space_group_name_H-M   'P 1'
#
loop_
_entity.id
_entity.type
_entity.pdbx_description
1 polymer ?
#
loop_
_entity_poly.entity_id
_entity_poly.type
_entity_poly.pdbx_seq_one_letter_code
_entity_poly.pdbx_strand_id
1 'polypeptide(L)'
;MRLQDLAIITNTPLDTDKVLLEKFKAHDRVLHDPKTDLYSYRHDFNVRNKASLLTEIQRQTRKGGGLSVRTLKESWKEAPQAIEELEKDGEVYVTRTLKDGQLRMVFWNEIKPEEEGAGMQVEKEFLDLWHSLEVPNDVDLLKQLANEGLQVTAAESLVPKGPAAKKKGKRSAPKQRQMRWTNNHLKGQIDLSKDYVAPGK
;
A
#
# COMPACT_ATOMS: atom_id res chain seq x y z
N MET A 1 19.35 -28.00 1.95
CA MET A 1 20.76 -27.92 2.42
C MET A 1 20.81 -28.54 3.81
N ARG A 2 21.87 -29.30 4.16
CA ARG A 2 21.96 -29.86 5.52
C ARG A 2 22.32 -28.76 6.52
N LEU A 3 21.98 -28.96 7.79
CA LEU A 3 22.29 -27.99 8.85
C LEU A 3 23.81 -27.77 9.00
N GLN A 4 24.59 -28.84 8.90
CA GLN A 4 26.06 -28.82 8.98
C GLN A 4 26.67 -27.96 7.88
N ASP A 5 26.17 -28.11 6.64
CA ASP A 5 26.66 -27.34 5.50
C ASP A 5 26.37 -25.84 5.69
N LEU A 6 25.20 -25.48 6.23
CA LEU A 6 24.84 -24.10 6.56
C LEU A 6 25.76 -23.52 7.63
N ALA A 7 26.04 -24.28 8.69
CA ALA A 7 26.95 -23.87 9.77
C ALA A 7 28.36 -23.57 9.24
N ILE A 8 28.87 -24.42 8.34
CA ILE A 8 30.19 -24.25 7.72
C ILE A 8 30.22 -23.01 6.81
N ILE A 9 29.23 -22.86 5.92
CA ILE A 9 29.19 -21.76 4.94
C ILE A 9 29.07 -20.39 5.64
N THR A 10 28.23 -20.32 6.67
CA THR A 10 27.96 -19.06 7.37
C THR A 10 28.92 -18.81 8.54
N ASN A 11 29.76 -19.80 8.87
CA ASN A 11 30.62 -19.80 10.06
C ASN A 11 29.83 -19.50 11.35
N THR A 12 28.61 -20.05 11.45
CA THR A 12 27.74 -19.87 12.63
C THR A 12 27.46 -21.21 13.30
N PRO A 13 27.48 -21.29 14.64
CA PRO A 13 27.29 -22.54 15.39
C PRO A 13 25.81 -22.94 15.48
N LEU A 14 25.18 -23.20 14.32
CA LEU A 14 23.78 -23.63 14.22
C LEU A 14 23.55 -25.09 14.66
N ASP A 15 24.61 -25.89 14.71
CA ASP A 15 24.60 -27.30 15.08
C ASP A 15 24.85 -27.52 16.59
N THR A 16 25.59 -26.61 17.22
CA THR A 16 26.02 -26.70 18.62
C THR A 16 25.07 -25.97 19.56
N ASP A 17 24.57 -24.79 19.15
CA ASP A 17 23.65 -24.00 19.96
C ASP A 17 22.18 -24.36 19.66
N LYS A 18 21.57 -25.10 20.59
CA LYS A 18 20.16 -25.52 20.50
C LYS A 18 19.19 -24.33 20.49
N VAL A 19 19.52 -23.23 21.18
CA VAL A 19 18.64 -22.05 21.25
C VAL A 19 18.62 -21.34 19.89
N LEU A 20 19.77 -21.27 19.22
CA LEU A 20 19.88 -20.70 17.89
C LEU A 20 19.14 -21.56 16.86
N LEU A 21 19.26 -22.89 16.96
CA LEU A 21 18.55 -23.83 16.09
C LEU A 21 17.02 -23.68 16.20
N GLU A 22 16.49 -23.56 17.42
CA GLU A 22 15.05 -23.35 17.64
C GLU A 22 14.57 -22.04 17.01
N LYS A 23 15.32 -20.95 17.19
CA LYS A 23 15.00 -19.65 16.56
C LYS A 23 15.09 -19.71 15.04
N PHE A 24 16.07 -20.44 14.50
CA PHE A 24 16.24 -20.63 13.07
C PHE A 24 15.07 -21.42 12.46
N LYS A 25 14.62 -22.49 13.13
CA LYS A 25 13.44 -23.26 12.72
C LYS A 25 12.14 -22.48 12.85
N ALA A 26 12.05 -21.58 13.83
CA ALA A 26 10.88 -20.72 14.03
C ALA A 26 10.77 -19.58 13.00
N HIS A 27 11.79 -19.36 12.17
CA HIS A 27 11.79 -18.26 11.22
C HIS A 27 10.89 -18.55 10.01
N ASP A 28 9.97 -17.64 9.67
CA ASP A 28 8.94 -17.82 8.63
C ASP A 28 9.48 -18.20 7.24
N ARG A 29 10.72 -17.77 6.95
CA ARG A 29 11.39 -18.02 5.67
C ARG A 29 12.21 -19.31 5.62
N VAL A 30 12.27 -20.08 6.70
CA VAL A 30 13.00 -21.36 6.77
C VAL A 30 12.00 -22.50 6.75
N LEU A 31 12.14 -23.40 5.78
CA LEU A 31 11.38 -24.65 5.73
C LEU A 31 12.31 -25.79 6.12
N HIS A 32 11.88 -26.56 7.12
CA HIS A 32 12.54 -27.79 7.56
C HIS A 32 11.69 -28.98 7.13
N ASP A 33 12.26 -29.86 6.30
CA ASP A 33 11.62 -31.11 5.92
C ASP A 33 12.07 -32.24 6.88
N PRO A 34 11.19 -32.73 7.78
CA PRO A 34 11.59 -33.70 8.81
C PRO A 34 11.94 -35.09 8.25
N LYS A 35 11.57 -35.37 6.98
CA LYS A 35 11.84 -36.66 6.32
C LYS A 35 13.24 -36.74 5.73
N THR A 36 13.76 -35.62 5.25
CA THR A 36 15.05 -35.53 4.56
C THR A 36 16.09 -34.76 5.36
N ASP A 37 15.68 -34.15 6.47
CA ASP A 37 16.47 -33.25 7.32
C ASP A 37 17.18 -32.15 6.52
N LEU A 38 16.48 -31.65 5.49
CA LEU A 38 16.95 -30.58 4.63
C LEU A 38 16.24 -29.28 5.00
N TYR A 39 17.04 -28.21 5.03
CA TYR A 39 16.57 -26.85 5.18
C TYR A 39 16.52 -26.18 3.82
N SER A 40 15.41 -25.51 3.53
CA SER A 40 15.22 -24.74 2.30
C SER A 40 14.67 -23.34 2.61
N TYR A 41 14.98 -22.39 1.73
CA TYR A 41 14.47 -21.03 1.84
C TYR A 41 13.08 -20.93 1.22
N ARG A 42 12.13 -20.42 1.99
CA ARG A 42 10.78 -20.09 1.53
C ARG A 42 10.81 -18.70 0.92
N HIS A 43 10.73 -18.66 -0.39
CA HIS A 43 10.48 -17.44 -1.13
C HIS A 43 9.01 -17.02 -0.93
N ASP A 44 8.76 -15.72 -0.94
CA ASP A 44 7.39 -15.18 -0.86
C ASP A 44 6.54 -15.66 -2.05
N PHE A 45 7.18 -15.87 -3.22
CA PHE A 45 6.55 -16.43 -4.40
C PHE A 45 7.41 -17.58 -4.98
N ASN A 46 6.80 -18.73 -5.27
CA ASN A 46 7.50 -19.86 -5.88
C ASN A 46 7.36 -19.82 -7.42
N VAL A 47 7.97 -18.81 -8.03
CA VAL A 47 7.97 -18.58 -9.47
C VAL A 47 9.29 -18.99 -10.07
N ARG A 48 9.27 -19.80 -11.13
CA ARG A 48 10.47 -20.31 -11.81
C ARG A 48 10.38 -20.30 -13.34
N ASN A 49 9.23 -19.90 -13.87
CA ASN A 49 8.93 -19.85 -15.29
C ASN A 49 8.03 -18.64 -15.58
N LYS A 50 7.91 -18.28 -16.86
CA LYS A 50 7.06 -17.16 -17.30
C LYS A 50 5.57 -17.44 -17.07
N ALA A 51 5.12 -18.68 -17.32
CA ALA A 51 3.72 -19.06 -17.17
C ALA A 51 3.21 -19.02 -15.70
N SER A 52 4.00 -19.53 -14.74
CA SER A 52 3.62 -19.41 -13.33
C SER A 52 3.76 -17.98 -12.82
N LEU A 53 4.67 -17.18 -13.41
CA LEU A 53 4.78 -15.75 -13.11
C LEU A 53 3.51 -15.02 -13.51
N LEU A 54 3.03 -15.27 -14.71
CA LEU A 54 1.77 -14.74 -15.23
C LEU A 54 0.58 -15.12 -14.33
N THR A 55 0.49 -16.41 -13.98
CA THR A 55 -0.58 -16.92 -13.11
C THR A 55 -0.57 -16.24 -11.73
N GLU A 56 0.61 -16.04 -11.14
CA GLU A 56 0.71 -15.38 -9.84
C GLU A 56 0.41 -13.87 -9.94
N ILE A 57 0.87 -13.20 -10.99
CA ILE A 57 0.54 -11.79 -11.25
C ILE A 57 -0.97 -11.62 -11.40
N GLN A 58 -1.63 -12.49 -12.18
CA GLN A 58 -3.08 -12.48 -12.35
C GLN A 58 -3.81 -12.70 -11.01
N ARG A 59 -3.37 -13.67 -10.21
CA ARG A 59 -3.95 -13.98 -8.90
C ARG A 59 -3.85 -12.81 -7.91
N GLN A 60 -2.73 -12.09 -7.90
CA GLN A 60 -2.52 -10.93 -7.03
C GLN A 60 -3.31 -9.71 -7.52
N THR A 61 -3.32 -9.48 -8.83
CA THR A 61 -4.02 -8.33 -9.44
C THR A 61 -5.54 -8.42 -9.24
N ARG A 62 -6.13 -9.62 -9.34
CA ARG A 62 -7.56 -9.85 -9.02
C ARG A 62 -7.94 -9.48 -7.59
N LYS A 63 -6.99 -9.46 -6.66
CA LYS A 63 -7.20 -9.03 -5.26
C LYS A 63 -7.01 -7.52 -5.08
N GLY A 64 -6.82 -6.78 -6.17
CA GLY A 64 -6.47 -5.36 -6.16
C GLY A 64 -5.01 -5.08 -5.77
N GLY A 65 -4.16 -6.12 -5.73
CA GLY A 65 -2.76 -6.01 -5.32
C GLY A 65 -1.79 -6.05 -6.50
N GLY A 66 -0.84 -5.12 -6.53
CA GLY A 66 0.32 -5.22 -7.44
C GLY A 66 1.43 -6.07 -6.86
N LEU A 67 2.28 -6.64 -7.71
CA LEU A 67 3.41 -7.48 -7.31
C LEU A 67 4.72 -6.70 -7.36
N SER A 68 5.51 -6.73 -6.29
CA SER A 68 6.79 -6.00 -6.23
C SER A 68 7.87 -6.73 -7.03
N VAL A 69 8.55 -6.00 -7.93
CA VAL A 69 9.66 -6.57 -8.73
C VAL A 69 10.83 -6.98 -7.86
N ARG A 70 11.05 -6.28 -6.74
CA ARG A 70 12.10 -6.64 -5.77
C ARG A 70 11.88 -8.04 -5.19
N THR A 71 10.65 -8.34 -4.79
CA THR A 71 10.28 -9.64 -4.22
C THR A 71 10.34 -10.74 -5.30
N LEU A 72 9.97 -10.40 -6.53
CA LEU A 72 10.10 -11.30 -7.68
C LEU A 72 11.57 -11.60 -8.01
N LYS A 73 12.45 -10.59 -8.00
CA LYS A 73 13.90 -10.76 -8.24
C LYS A 73 14.57 -11.63 -7.18
N GLU A 74 14.10 -11.57 -5.93
CA GLU A 74 14.56 -12.44 -4.84
C GLU A 74 14.14 -13.90 -5.06
N SER A 75 12.95 -14.10 -5.65
CA SER A 75 12.40 -15.43 -5.94
C SER A 75 12.98 -16.06 -7.21
N TRP A 76 13.18 -15.25 -8.25
CA TRP A 76 13.72 -15.67 -9.54
C TRP A 76 14.55 -14.56 -10.16
N LYS A 77 15.85 -14.81 -10.34
CA LYS A 77 16.81 -13.79 -10.81
C LYS A 77 16.50 -13.25 -12.21
N GLU A 78 15.89 -14.07 -13.06
CA GLU A 78 15.52 -13.72 -14.44
C GLU A 78 14.11 -13.10 -14.52
N ALA A 79 13.40 -12.96 -13.39
CA ALA A 79 12.06 -12.37 -13.38
C ALA A 79 12.00 -10.97 -14.01
N PRO A 80 12.94 -10.03 -13.78
CA PRO A 80 12.89 -8.71 -14.41
C PRO A 80 12.90 -8.77 -15.94
N GLN A 81 13.73 -9.65 -16.52
CA GLN A 81 13.79 -9.83 -17.97
C GLN A 81 12.49 -10.45 -18.50
N ALA A 82 11.96 -11.46 -17.81
CA ALA A 82 10.68 -12.07 -18.17
C ALA A 82 9.52 -11.05 -18.09
N ILE A 83 9.55 -10.13 -17.12
CA ILE A 83 8.55 -9.06 -17.01
C ILE A 83 8.66 -8.08 -18.18
N GLU A 84 9.87 -7.70 -18.59
CA GLU A 84 10.06 -6.81 -19.76
C GLU A 84 9.56 -7.44 -21.06
N GLU A 85 9.73 -8.75 -21.21
CA GLU A 85 9.17 -9.49 -22.35
C GLU A 85 7.64 -9.52 -22.29
N LEU A 86 7.05 -9.81 -21.13
CA LEU A 86 5.59 -9.78 -20.93
C LEU A 86 4.99 -8.36 -21.06
N GLU A 87 5.76 -7.32 -20.76
CA GLU A 87 5.39 -5.92 -20.98
C GLU A 87 5.36 -5.59 -22.49
N LYS A 88 6.33 -6.10 -23.27
CA LYS A 88 6.34 -5.96 -24.74
C LYS A 88 5.20 -6.71 -25.40
N ASP A 89 4.87 -7.89 -24.88
CA ASP A 89 3.74 -8.70 -25.34
C ASP A 89 2.38 -8.10 -24.91
N GLY A 90 2.38 -7.06 -24.07
CA GLY A 90 1.19 -6.35 -23.63
C GLY A 90 0.34 -7.11 -22.60
N GLU A 91 0.87 -8.19 -22.01
CA GLU A 91 0.16 -9.01 -21.02
C GLU A 91 0.23 -8.41 -19.61
N VAL A 92 1.18 -7.53 -19.37
CA VAL A 92 1.52 -7.03 -18.03
C VAL A 92 1.85 -5.54 -18.08
N TYR A 93 1.33 -4.78 -17.11
CA TYR A 93 1.71 -3.39 -16.89
C TYR A 93 2.75 -3.26 -15.80
N VAL A 94 3.74 -2.39 -16.03
CA VAL A 94 4.82 -2.15 -15.08
C VAL A 94 4.90 -0.69 -14.70
N THR A 95 4.89 -0.41 -13.41
CA THR A 95 5.18 0.93 -12.90
C THR A 95 6.69 1.08 -12.69
N ARG A 96 7.27 2.10 -13.31
CA ARG A 96 8.68 2.45 -13.14
C ARG A 96 8.84 3.67 -12.24
N THR A 97 9.95 3.75 -11.51
CA THR A 97 10.30 4.95 -10.74
C THR A 97 10.74 6.08 -11.68
N LEU A 98 10.18 7.29 -11.51
CA LEU A 98 10.47 8.45 -12.37
C LEU A 98 11.96 8.86 -12.40
N LYS A 99 12.71 8.61 -11.34
CA LYS A 99 14.11 9.03 -11.23
C LYS A 99 15.09 8.04 -11.85
N ASP A 100 14.93 6.76 -11.55
CA ASP A 100 15.91 5.72 -11.86
C ASP A 100 15.43 4.73 -12.93
N GLY A 101 14.19 4.86 -13.41
CA GLY A 101 13.59 3.94 -14.38
C GLY A 101 13.41 2.50 -13.87
N GLN A 102 13.77 2.22 -12.61
CA GLN A 102 13.68 0.88 -12.04
C GLN A 102 12.23 0.40 -12.00
N LEU A 103 12.04 -0.87 -12.37
CA LEU A 103 10.73 -1.52 -12.31
C LEU A 103 10.35 -1.70 -10.82
N ARG A 104 9.18 -1.20 -10.43
CA ARG A 104 8.74 -1.18 -9.03
C ARG A 104 7.64 -2.20 -8.79
N MET A 105 6.55 -2.07 -9.53
CA MET A 105 5.32 -2.87 -9.37
C MET A 105 4.87 -3.41 -10.71
N VAL A 106 4.31 -4.62 -10.67
CA VAL A 106 3.82 -5.37 -11.81
C VAL A 106 2.34 -5.65 -11.62
N PHE A 107 1.55 -5.42 -12.65
CA PHE A 107 0.10 -5.60 -12.67
C PHE A 107 -0.31 -6.41 -13.90
N TRP A 108 -1.31 -7.26 -13.74
CA TRP A 108 -1.91 -7.97 -14.87
C TRP A 108 -2.65 -6.98 -15.78
N ASN A 109 -2.45 -7.10 -17.10
CA ASN A 109 -3.30 -6.40 -18.05
C ASN A 109 -4.56 -7.24 -18.29
N GLU A 110 -5.71 -6.75 -17.80
CA GLU A 110 -7.00 -7.40 -17.99
C GLU A 110 -7.58 -7.21 -19.40
N ILE A 111 -7.09 -6.22 -20.15
CA ILE A 111 -7.63 -5.85 -21.47
C ILE A 111 -6.49 -5.98 -22.48
N LYS A 112 -6.42 -7.14 -23.14
CA LYS A 112 -5.35 -7.42 -24.10
C LYS A 112 -5.53 -6.59 -25.37
N PRO A 113 -4.48 -6.00 -25.95
CA PRO A 113 -4.55 -5.20 -27.19
C PRO A 113 -5.26 -5.89 -28.35
N GLU A 114 -5.25 -7.22 -28.38
CA GLU A 114 -5.86 -8.05 -29.43
C GLU A 114 -7.34 -8.41 -29.17
N GLU A 115 -7.85 -8.22 -27.94
CA GLU A 115 -9.27 -8.46 -27.63
C GLU A 115 -10.12 -7.23 -28.02
N GLU A 116 -11.24 -7.48 -28.72
CA GLU A 116 -12.25 -6.47 -29.09
C GLU A 116 -12.74 -5.71 -27.85
N GLY A 117 -12.11 -4.56 -27.56
CA GLY A 117 -12.35 -3.78 -26.34
C GLY A 117 -11.10 -3.12 -25.76
N ALA A 118 -9.90 -3.50 -26.21
CA ALA A 118 -8.68 -2.79 -25.87
C ALA A 118 -8.61 -1.40 -26.50
N GLY A 119 -8.29 -0.41 -25.66
CA GLY A 119 -7.89 0.90 -26.13
C GLY A 119 -6.64 0.77 -26.99
N MET A 120 -6.79 0.96 -28.30
CA MET A 120 -5.66 1.06 -29.20
C MET A 120 -4.74 2.20 -28.75
N GLN A 121 -3.44 2.03 -28.96
CA GLN A 121 -2.49 3.09 -28.69
C GLN A 121 -2.78 4.26 -29.65
N VAL A 122 -3.36 5.33 -29.12
CA VAL A 122 -3.72 6.50 -29.92
C VAL A 122 -2.44 7.19 -30.39
N GLU A 123 -2.44 7.69 -31.63
CA GLU A 123 -1.29 8.40 -32.18
C GLU A 123 -0.94 9.62 -31.30
N LYS A 124 0.36 9.94 -31.28
CA LYS A 124 0.89 10.97 -30.40
C LYS A 124 0.23 12.34 -30.62
N GLU A 125 -0.14 12.66 -31.85
CA GLU A 125 -0.80 13.93 -32.20
C GLU A 125 -2.13 14.12 -31.45
N PHE A 126 -2.93 13.06 -31.32
CA PHE A 126 -4.18 13.12 -30.57
C PHE A 126 -3.96 13.18 -29.06
N LEU A 127 -2.92 12.50 -28.55
CA LEU A 127 -2.55 12.61 -27.14
C LEU A 127 -2.09 14.03 -26.80
N ASP A 128 -1.27 14.64 -27.66
CA ASP A 128 -0.79 16.01 -27.47
C ASP A 128 -1.96 17.01 -27.56
N LEU A 129 -2.87 16.82 -28.53
CA LEU A 129 -4.11 17.60 -28.63
C LEU A 129 -4.97 17.44 -27.37
N TRP A 130 -5.17 16.22 -26.90
CA TRP A 130 -5.98 15.95 -25.70
C TRP A 130 -5.42 16.64 -24.45
N HIS A 131 -4.10 16.58 -24.24
CA HIS A 131 -3.46 17.26 -23.10
C HIS A 131 -3.42 18.79 -23.27
N SER A 132 -3.52 19.30 -24.49
CA SER A 132 -3.57 20.75 -24.76
C SER A 132 -4.92 21.38 -24.41
N LEU A 133 -5.99 20.57 -24.32
CA LEU A 133 -7.33 21.04 -23.97
C LEU A 133 -7.40 21.33 -22.46
N GLU A 134 -7.39 22.61 -22.10
CA GLU A 134 -7.63 23.03 -20.73
C GLU A 134 -9.11 22.88 -20.36
N VAL A 135 -9.40 22.07 -19.35
CA VAL A 135 -10.77 21.89 -18.84
C VAL A 135 -11.20 23.18 -18.12
N PRO A 136 -12.25 23.88 -18.59
CA PRO A 136 -12.76 25.09 -17.95
C PRO A 136 -13.33 24.80 -16.56
N ASN A 137 -13.52 25.86 -15.77
CA ASN A 137 -14.18 25.76 -14.47
C ASN A 137 -15.61 25.21 -14.61
N ASP A 138 -16.09 24.46 -13.60
CA ASP A 138 -17.36 23.69 -13.67
C ASP A 138 -18.56 24.52 -14.19
N VAL A 139 -18.64 25.79 -13.78
CA VAL A 139 -19.73 26.71 -14.18
C VAL A 139 -19.65 27.10 -15.66
N ASP A 140 -18.44 27.29 -16.18
CA ASP A 140 -18.21 27.68 -17.57
C ASP A 140 -18.31 26.47 -18.49
N LEU A 141 -17.90 25.28 -18.03
CA LEU A 141 -18.12 24.00 -18.72
C LEU A 141 -19.62 23.74 -18.95
N LEU A 142 -20.47 23.94 -17.93
CA LEU A 142 -21.92 23.75 -18.06
C LEU A 142 -22.55 24.73 -19.07
N LYS A 143 -22.08 25.98 -19.11
CA LYS A 143 -22.55 26.97 -20.08
C LYS A 143 -22.11 26.63 -21.50
N GLN A 144 -20.87 26.20 -21.68
CA GLN A 144 -20.34 25.81 -22.99
C GLN A 144 -21.03 24.55 -23.54
N LEU A 145 -21.22 23.52 -22.70
CA LEU A 145 -21.98 22.33 -23.07
C LEU A 145 -23.42 22.65 -23.49
N ALA A 146 -24.09 23.54 -22.76
CA ALA A 146 -25.44 23.99 -23.11
C ALA A 146 -25.47 24.80 -24.42
N ASN A 147 -24.46 25.63 -24.67
CA ASN A 147 -24.33 26.40 -25.91
C ASN A 147 -24.05 25.48 -27.12
N GLU A 148 -23.34 24.37 -26.93
CA GLU A 148 -23.06 23.36 -27.97
C GLU A 148 -24.20 22.34 -28.14
N GLY A 149 -25.30 22.45 -27.39
CA GLY A 149 -26.46 21.57 -27.51
C GLY A 149 -26.26 20.16 -26.96
N LEU A 150 -25.14 19.91 -26.28
CA LEU A 150 -24.87 18.67 -25.55
C LEU A 150 -25.64 18.71 -24.23
N GLN A 151 -26.68 17.90 -24.11
CA GLN A 151 -27.31 17.70 -22.81
C GLN A 151 -26.31 17.03 -21.88
N VAL A 152 -26.08 17.64 -20.72
CA VAL A 152 -25.37 17.03 -19.61
C VAL A 152 -26.12 15.75 -19.27
N THR A 153 -25.65 14.60 -19.77
CA THR A 153 -26.22 13.30 -19.44
C THR A 153 -25.99 13.09 -17.96
N ALA A 154 -27.05 13.36 -17.19
CA ALA A 154 -27.26 13.13 -15.77
C ALA A 154 -26.03 12.57 -15.04
N ALA A 155 -25.06 13.44 -14.75
CA ALA A 155 -24.09 13.16 -13.73
C ALA A 155 -24.90 13.00 -12.44
N GLU A 156 -24.86 11.77 -11.92
CA GLU A 156 -25.21 11.38 -10.56
C GLU A 156 -25.24 12.60 -9.65
N SER A 157 -26.44 12.93 -9.14
CA SER A 157 -26.68 14.12 -8.34
C SER A 157 -25.51 14.33 -7.39
N LEU A 158 -24.72 15.38 -7.63
CA LEU A 158 -23.62 15.74 -6.76
C LEU A 158 -24.20 15.80 -5.35
N VAL A 159 -23.84 14.81 -4.52
CA VAL A 159 -24.22 14.82 -3.10
C VAL A 159 -23.79 16.20 -2.63
N PRO A 160 -24.72 17.08 -2.22
CA PRO A 160 -24.37 18.43 -1.86
C PRO A 160 -23.30 18.31 -0.80
N LYS A 161 -22.10 18.84 -1.11
CA LYS A 161 -21.03 18.98 -0.12
C LYS A 161 -21.69 19.72 1.04
N GLY A 162 -21.98 18.97 2.09
CA GLY A 162 -22.56 19.51 3.31
C GLY A 162 -21.76 20.74 3.73
N PRO A 163 -22.41 21.73 4.37
CA PRO A 163 -21.80 23.01 4.67
C PRO A 163 -20.41 22.76 5.22
N ALA A 164 -19.40 23.31 4.52
CA ALA A 164 -18.00 23.15 4.85
C ALA A 164 -17.86 23.30 6.37
N ALA A 165 -17.69 22.16 7.05
CA ALA A 165 -17.48 22.16 8.48
C ALA A 165 -16.19 22.93 8.65
N LYS A 166 -16.32 24.20 9.06
CA LYS A 166 -15.22 25.03 9.54
C LYS A 166 -14.34 24.09 10.33
N LYS A 167 -13.09 23.91 9.88
CA LYS A 167 -12.09 23.10 10.58
C LYS A 167 -12.16 23.52 12.04
N LYS A 168 -12.85 22.71 12.85
CA LYS A 168 -12.92 22.88 14.29
C LYS A 168 -11.50 22.56 14.69
N GLY A 169 -10.71 23.61 14.91
CA GLY A 169 -9.31 23.50 15.25
C GLY A 169 -9.15 22.37 16.27
N LYS A 170 -8.18 21.49 16.03
CA LYS A 170 -7.77 20.44 16.97
C LYS A 170 -7.91 21.01 18.37
N ARG A 171 -8.92 20.55 19.13
CA ARG A 171 -8.98 20.80 20.56
C ARG A 171 -7.74 20.11 21.10
N SER A 172 -6.70 20.91 21.35
CA SER A 172 -5.56 20.51 22.14
C SER A 172 -6.13 19.85 23.40
N ALA A 173 -5.67 18.64 23.69
CA ALA A 173 -6.02 17.93 24.92
C ALA A 173 -5.88 18.90 26.10
N PRO A 174 -6.80 18.89 27.09
CA PRO A 174 -6.74 19.83 28.19
C PRO A 174 -5.43 19.56 28.95
N LYS A 175 -4.44 20.42 28.70
CA LYS A 175 -3.16 20.40 29.40
C LYS A 175 -3.51 20.65 30.86
N GLN A 176 -3.39 19.60 31.66
CA GLN A 176 -3.72 19.55 33.07
C GLN A 176 -3.14 20.81 33.73
N ARG A 177 -4.03 21.74 34.05
CA ARG A 177 -3.67 23.04 34.59
C ARG A 177 -3.13 22.73 35.98
N GLN A 178 -1.81 22.80 36.16
CA GLN A 178 -1.19 22.64 37.48
C GLN A 178 -1.72 23.76 38.37
N MET A 179 -2.71 23.41 39.18
CA MET A 179 -3.32 24.32 40.14
C MET A 179 -2.29 24.57 41.23
N ARG A 180 -1.73 25.78 41.25
CA ARG A 180 -0.84 26.23 42.32
C ARG A 180 -1.72 26.46 43.55
N TRP A 181 -1.67 25.52 44.50
CA TRP A 181 -2.35 25.66 45.79
C TRP A 181 -1.61 26.71 46.61
N THR A 182 -2.10 27.95 46.60
CA THR A 182 -1.49 29.07 47.33
C THR A 182 -1.90 29.12 48.80
N ASN A 183 -2.75 28.20 49.27
CA ASN A 183 -3.25 28.18 50.64
C ASN A 183 -2.97 26.84 51.35
N ASN A 184 -1.71 26.61 51.71
CA ASN A 184 -1.29 25.41 52.45
C ASN A 184 -1.61 25.46 53.95
N HIS A 185 -2.00 26.60 54.50
CA HIS A 185 -2.30 26.78 55.94
C HIS A 185 -3.73 26.43 56.35
N LEU A 186 -4.63 26.23 55.38
CA LEU A 186 -6.04 25.85 55.60
C LEU A 186 -6.28 24.33 55.49
N LYS A 187 -5.21 23.57 55.23
CA LYS A 187 -5.27 22.11 55.09
C LYS A 187 -5.55 21.47 56.45
N GLY A 188 -6.77 20.95 56.63
CA GLY A 188 -7.16 20.14 57.79
C GLY A 188 -8.30 20.73 58.64
N GLN A 189 -8.65 22.01 58.48
CA GLN A 189 -9.79 22.60 59.21
C GLN A 189 -11.08 22.65 58.37
N ILE A 190 -10.96 22.79 57.05
CA ILE A 190 -12.13 22.91 56.15
C ILE A 190 -11.84 22.11 54.88
N ASP A 191 -12.73 21.17 54.54
CA ASP A 191 -12.67 20.41 53.30
C ASP A 191 -13.26 21.24 52.15
N LEU A 192 -12.37 21.87 51.38
CA LEU A 192 -12.70 22.72 50.23
C LEU A 192 -13.17 21.94 48.99
N SER A 193 -13.30 20.61 49.08
CA SER A 193 -13.87 19.79 48.01
C SER A 193 -15.40 19.68 48.05
N LYS A 194 -16.04 20.21 49.10
CA LYS A 194 -17.50 20.23 49.26
C LYS A 194 -18.01 21.67 49.42
N ASP A 195 -19.09 22.00 48.71
CA ASP A 195 -19.77 23.29 48.86
C ASP A 195 -20.50 23.37 50.21
N TYR A 196 -20.39 24.51 50.88
CA TYR A 196 -20.99 24.75 52.19
C TYR A 196 -22.52 24.86 52.09
N VAL A 197 -23.24 24.07 52.88
CA VAL A 197 -24.70 24.17 53.04
C VAL A 197 -24.99 24.75 54.42
N ALA A 198 -25.62 25.93 54.46
CA ALA A 198 -25.98 26.59 55.72
C ALA A 198 -27.06 25.78 56.47
N PRO A 199 -26.98 25.65 57.80
CA PRO A 199 -28.03 24.99 58.57
C PRO A 199 -29.32 25.82 58.52
N GLY A 200 -30.41 25.15 58.14
CA GLY A 200 -31.75 25.76 58.07
C GLY A 200 -32.21 26.26 59.44
N LYS A 201 -33.00 27.34 59.42
CA LYS A 201 -33.69 27.90 60.60
C LYS A 201 -34.71 26.93 61.17
#